data_AF-V4KFG8-F1
#
_entry.id   AF-V4KFG8-F1
#
_cell.length_a   1.000
_cell.length_b   1.000
_cell.length_c   1.000
_cell.angle_alpha   90.00
_cell.angle_beta   90.00
_cell.angle_gamma   90.00
#
_symmetry.space_group_name_H-M   'P 1'
#
loop_
_entity.id
_entity.type
_entity.pdbx_description
1 polymer ?
#
loop_
_entity_poly.entity_id
_entity_poly.type
_entity_poly.pdbx_seq_one_letter_code
_entity_poly.pdbx_strand_id
1 'polypeptide(L)'
;MTSLIWLTAQEAAKNRGKVLSLYRQLLRSLNSPKLQLSYASRLAKKAEVKTIFLFGSEEISKHNVADLIRTGEYALSQLKQGKIPNNTTQY
;
A
#
# COMPACT_ATOMS: atom_id res chain seq x y z
N MET A 1 -1.40 8.39 22.70
CA MET A 1 -0.54 8.76 21.56
C MET A 1 -1.43 8.99 20.34
N THR A 2 -1.89 10.22 20.21
CA THR A 2 -2.72 10.73 19.12
C THR A 2 -1.82 11.11 17.97
N SER A 3 -1.55 10.15 17.10
CA SER A 3 -0.72 10.28 15.91
C SER A 3 -1.32 11.32 14.95
N LEU A 4 -0.46 12.21 14.47
CA LEU A 4 -0.75 13.29 13.52
C LEU A 4 -1.34 12.72 12.23
N ILE A 5 -2.65 12.87 12.10
CA ILE A 5 -3.42 12.51 10.92
C ILE A 5 -3.17 13.57 9.85
N TRP A 6 -2.01 13.47 9.20
CA TRP A 6 -1.63 14.08 7.92
C TRP A 6 -1.71 15.62 7.88
N LEU A 7 -1.00 16.24 6.95
CA LEU A 7 -1.10 17.68 6.70
C LEU A 7 -2.57 18.11 6.59
N THR A 8 -3.00 19.14 7.35
CA THR A 8 -4.38 19.60 7.63
C THR A 8 -5.49 18.53 7.59
N ALA A 9 -6.35 18.46 8.60
CA ALA A 9 -7.47 17.49 8.68
C ALA A 9 -8.29 17.33 7.37
N GLN A 10 -8.31 18.36 6.50
CA GLN A 10 -8.96 18.38 5.20
C GLN A 10 -8.24 17.57 4.09
N GLU A 11 -6.91 17.63 3.93
CA GLU A 11 -6.18 16.81 2.94
C GLU A 11 -6.06 15.36 3.42
N ALA A 12 -5.90 15.17 4.73
CA ALA A 12 -6.01 13.89 5.40
C ALA A 12 -7.34 13.19 5.09
N ALA A 13 -8.46 13.90 5.24
CA ALA A 13 -9.80 13.37 4.99
C ALA A 13 -10.03 13.02 3.51
N LYS A 14 -9.49 13.81 2.57
CA LYS A 14 -9.56 13.54 1.12
C LYS A 14 -8.85 12.25 0.74
N ASN A 15 -7.65 12.01 1.28
CA ASN A 15 -6.85 10.83 0.93
C ASN A 15 -7.23 9.58 1.74
N ARG A 16 -7.82 9.75 2.94
CA ARG A 16 -8.17 8.63 3.84
C ARG A 16 -9.00 7.54 3.16
N GLY A 17 -10.05 7.91 2.43
CA GLY A 17 -10.90 6.94 1.72
C GLY A 17 -10.12 6.15 0.66
N LYS A 18 -9.29 6.87 -0.11
CA LYS A 18 -8.45 6.29 -1.16
C LYS A 18 -7.39 5.34 -0.59
N VAL A 19 -6.67 5.77 0.44
CA VAL A 19 -5.61 4.97 1.11
C VAL A 19 -6.20 3.71 1.75
N LEU A 20 -7.34 3.80 2.45
CA LEU A 20 -8.00 2.64 3.04
C LEU A 20 -8.52 1.66 1.98
N SER A 21 -9.07 2.17 0.89
CA SER A 21 -9.48 1.35 -0.24
C SER A 21 -8.28 0.61 -0.85
N LEU A 22 -7.18 1.33 -1.09
CA LEU A 22 -5.95 0.77 -1.64
C LEU A 22 -5.36 -0.32 -0.75
N TYR A 23 -5.29 -0.08 0.57
CA TYR A 23 -4.85 -1.05 1.57
C TYR A 23 -5.68 -2.35 1.50
N ARG A 24 -7.01 -2.24 1.54
CA ARG A 24 -7.92 -3.40 1.47
C ARG A 24 -7.79 -4.14 0.15
N GLN A 25 -7.64 -3.41 -0.96
CA GLN A 25 -7.47 -4.00 -2.28
C GLN A 25 -6.14 -4.77 -2.39
N LEU A 26 -5.04 -4.22 -1.89
CA LEU A 26 -3.75 -4.91 -1.86
C LEU A 26 -3.81 -6.21 -1.03
N LEU A 27 -4.35 -6.15 0.19
CA LEU A 27 -4.51 -7.34 1.03
C LEU A 27 -5.41 -8.40 0.41
N ARG A 28 -6.48 -7.98 -0.28
CA ARG A 28 -7.38 -8.91 -1.00
C ARG A 28 -6.68 -9.52 -2.21
N SER A 29 -5.95 -8.72 -2.99
CA SER A 29 -5.21 -9.20 -4.16
C SER A 29 -4.15 -10.22 -3.78
N LEU A 30 -3.46 -10.06 -2.64
CA LEU A 30 -2.52 -11.05 -2.12
C LEU A 30 -3.16 -12.41 -1.76
N ASN A 31 -4.47 -12.46 -1.53
CA ASN A 31 -5.21 -13.71 -1.37
C ASN A 31 -5.67 -14.33 -2.69
N SER A 32 -5.46 -13.66 -3.82
CA SER A 32 -5.86 -14.16 -5.12
C SER A 32 -5.12 -15.45 -5.46
N PRO A 33 -5.81 -16.52 -5.91
CA PRO A 33 -5.14 -17.72 -6.40
C PRO A 33 -4.29 -17.45 -7.65
N LYS A 34 -4.54 -16.34 -8.37
CA LYS A 34 -3.77 -15.95 -9.57
C LYS A 34 -2.28 -15.72 -9.32
N LEU A 35 -1.90 -15.38 -8.08
CA LEU A 35 -0.50 -15.11 -7.72
C LEU A 35 0.31 -16.39 -7.44
N GLN A 36 -0.35 -17.55 -7.34
CA GLN A 36 0.30 -18.84 -7.06
C GLN A 36 1.25 -18.82 -5.84
N LEU A 37 0.98 -17.96 -4.86
CA LEU A 37 1.77 -17.85 -3.64
C LEU A 37 1.43 -18.97 -2.66
N SER A 38 2.47 -19.53 -2.03
CA SER A 38 2.33 -20.38 -0.84
C SER A 38 1.65 -19.63 0.30
N TYR A 39 1.09 -20.36 1.27
CA TYR A 39 0.45 -19.74 2.44
C TYR A 39 1.42 -18.84 3.22
N ALA A 40 2.65 -19.33 3.48
CA ALA A 40 3.69 -18.57 4.16
C ALA A 40 4.05 -17.29 3.39
N SER A 41 4.22 -17.38 2.07
CA SER A 41 4.52 -16.23 1.22
C SER A 41 3.39 -15.18 1.25
N ARG A 42 2.13 -15.61 1.26
CA ARG A 42 0.99 -14.67 1.41
C ARG A 42 1.02 -13.96 2.75
N LEU A 43 1.32 -14.68 3.84
CA LEU A 43 1.38 -14.10 5.17
C LEU A 43 2.51 -13.07 5.26
N ALA A 44 3.71 -13.41 4.76
CA ALA A 44 4.84 -12.50 4.70
C ALA A 44 4.52 -11.23 3.89
N LYS A 45 3.96 -11.37 2.70
CA LYS A 45 3.58 -10.21 1.86
C LYS A 45 2.50 -9.35 2.49
N LYS A 46 1.55 -9.92 3.22
CA LYS A 46 0.57 -9.13 3.98
C LYS A 46 1.22 -8.36 5.13
N ALA A 47 2.19 -8.96 5.81
CA ALA A 47 2.96 -8.28 6.84
C ALA A 47 3.75 -7.10 6.25
N GLU A 48 4.42 -7.29 5.11
CA GLU A 48 5.10 -6.20 4.38
C GLU A 48 4.14 -5.05 4.05
N VAL A 49 2.97 -5.34 3.48
CA VAL A 49 1.95 -4.31 3.18
C VAL A 49 1.52 -3.57 4.45
N LYS A 50 1.27 -4.28 5.56
CA LYS A 50 0.92 -3.64 6.84
C LYS A 50 2.03 -2.69 7.31
N THR A 51 3.27 -3.13 7.25
CA THR A 51 4.44 -2.34 7.63
C THR A 51 4.59 -1.09 6.77
N ILE A 52 4.45 -1.20 5.45
CA ILE A 52 4.52 -0.06 4.52
C ILE A 52 3.42 0.97 4.85
N PHE A 53 2.18 0.54 5.08
CA PHE A 53 1.08 1.45 5.40
C PHE A 53 1.22 2.08 6.79
N LEU A 54 1.83 1.37 7.75
CA LEU A 54 2.15 1.92 9.06
C LEU A 54 3.19 3.05 8.92
N PHE A 55 4.31 2.80 8.24
CA PHE A 55 5.33 3.83 8.02
C PHE A 55 4.80 5.00 7.17
N GLY A 56 4.05 4.70 6.10
CA GLY A 56 3.42 5.73 5.28
C GLY A 56 2.37 6.56 6.03
N SER A 57 1.91 6.13 7.22
CA SER A 57 1.01 6.93 8.05
C SER A 57 1.71 8.09 8.77
N GLU A 58 3.04 8.02 8.91
CA GLU A 58 3.89 9.05 9.53
C GLU A 58 4.36 10.11 8.50
N GLU A 59 4.14 9.87 7.21
CA GLU A 59 4.54 10.78 6.14
C GLU A 59 3.66 12.02 6.09
N ILE A 60 4.29 13.18 5.96
CA ILE A 60 3.62 14.50 5.94
C ILE A 60 3.84 15.25 4.63
N SER A 61 4.85 14.88 3.84
CA SER A 61 5.10 15.50 2.53
C SER A 61 4.00 15.14 1.55
N LYS A 62 3.31 16.15 1.02
CA LYS A 62 2.28 15.97 -0.02
C LYS A 62 2.81 15.24 -1.26
N HIS A 63 4.06 15.50 -1.63
CA HIS A 63 4.71 14.84 -2.75
C HIS A 63 4.95 13.36 -2.45
N ASN A 64 5.53 13.05 -1.29
CA ASN A 64 5.81 11.67 -0.88
C ASN A 64 4.51 10.86 -0.74
N VAL A 65 3.46 11.46 -0.16
CA VAL A 65 2.12 10.87 -0.08
C VAL A 65 1.59 10.51 -1.46
N ALA A 66 1.68 11.42 -2.43
CA ALA A 66 1.21 11.17 -3.79
C ALA A 66 2.01 10.04 -4.45
N ASP A 67 3.32 10.00 -4.22
CA ASP A 67 4.21 8.97 -4.75
C ASP A 67 3.97 7.60 -4.11
N LEU A 68 3.71 7.53 -2.80
CA LEU A 68 3.30 6.32 -2.10
C LEU A 68 1.98 5.78 -2.64
N ILE A 69 1.00 6.66 -2.87
CA ILE A 69 -0.29 6.27 -3.48
C ILE A 69 -0.06 5.73 -4.90
N ARG A 70 0.71 6.42 -5.74
CA ARG A 70 1.01 5.98 -7.11
C ARG A 70 1.71 4.63 -7.12
N THR A 71 2.68 4.44 -6.23
CA THR A 71 3.42 3.19 -6.05
C THR A 71 2.49 2.06 -5.63
N GLY A 72 1.58 2.32 -4.68
CA GLY A 72 0.58 1.35 -4.26
C GLY A 72 -0.43 0.99 -5.36
N GLU A 73 -0.87 1.97 -6.16
CA GLU A 73 -1.73 1.75 -7.33
C GLU A 73 -1.03 0.89 -8.39
N TYR A 74 0.25 1.18 -8.66
CA TYR A 74 1.08 0.37 -9.56
C TYR A 74 1.22 -1.06 -9.04
N ALA A 75 1.59 -1.25 -7.77
CA ALA A 75 1.68 -2.57 -7.15
C ALA A 75 0.36 -3.33 -7.23
N LEU A 76 -0.76 -2.67 -6.97
CA LEU A 76 -2.09 -3.27 -7.09
C LEU A 76 -2.39 -3.72 -8.53
N SER A 77 -1.99 -2.93 -9.54
CA SER A 77 -2.17 -3.29 -10.95
C SER A 77 -1.44 -4.59 -11.30
N GLN A 78 -0.20 -4.75 -10.82
CA GLN A 78 0.60 -5.96 -11.03
C GLN A 78 -0.04 -7.17 -10.32
N LEU A 79 -0.47 -7.00 -9.07
CA LEU A 79 -1.10 -8.07 -8.30
C LEU A 79 -2.41 -8.54 -8.95
N LYS A 80 -3.20 -7.63 -9.53
CA LYS A 80 -4.42 -7.98 -10.28
C LYS A 80 -4.13 -8.79 -11.55
N GLN A 81 -2.95 -8.60 -12.14
CA GLN A 81 -2.44 -9.41 -13.26
C GLN A 81 -1.81 -10.73 -12.83
N GLY A 82 -1.77 -11.05 -11.53
CA GLY A 82 -1.08 -12.23 -11.02
C GLY A 82 0.45 -12.10 -10.98
N LYS A 83 0.97 -10.88 -11.10
CA LYS A 83 2.41 -10.58 -11.02
C LYS A 83 2.77 -10.06 -9.63
N ILE A 84 3.92 -10.47 -9.12
CA ILE A 84 4.49 -9.87 -7.92
C ILE A 84 5.25 -8.61 -8.37
N PRO A 85 4.97 -7.43 -7.78
CA PRO A 85 5.72 -6.22 -8.07
C PRO A 85 7.20 -6.43 -7.69
N ASN A 86 8.10 -6.34 -8.67
CA ASN A 86 9.53 -6.40 -8.44
C ASN A 86 10.08 -4.99 -8.19
N ASN A 87 10.96 -4.87 -7.20
CA ASN A 87 11.65 -3.62 -6.91
C ASN A 87 12.90 -3.52 -7.80
N THR A 88 12.74 -3.22 -9.09
CA THR A 88 13.86 -2.95 -10.01
C THR A 88 14.21 -1.46 -10.10
N THR A 89 13.84 -0.66 -9.11
CA THR A 89 14.43 0.67 -8.96
C THR A 89 15.85 0.50 -8.42
N GLN A 90 16.80 0.40 -9.35
CA GLN A 90 18.22 0.64 -9.10
C GLN A 90 18.32 2.08 -8.56
N TYR A 91 18.66 2.21 -7.28
CA TYR A 91 19.26 3.43 -6.76
C TYR A 91 20.73 3.45 -7.17
#